data_AF-A0A529NVR4-F1
#
_entry.id   AF-A0A529NVR4-F1
#
_cell.length_a   1.000
_cell.length_b   1.000
_cell.length_c   1.000
_cell.angle_alpha   90.00
_cell.angle_beta   90.00
_cell.angle_gamma   90.00
#
_symmetry.space_group_name_H-M   'P 1'
#
loop_
_entity.id
_entity.type
_entity.pdbx_description
1 polymer ?
#
loop_
_entity_poly.entity_id
_entity_poly.type
_entity_poly.pdbx_seq_one_letter_code
_entity_poly.pdbx_strand_id
1 'polypeptide(L)'
;VVGRLGGDEFAVIVPHGNLAVINKDARRLLDVMRAGKSHEGKIVPLSISIGVALAPAHASNTTELMLLADLALYESKAGGRGRVTVFDEEMLSDKRYRRLVERELRAAIYLGELDLHYQPIVDTDRSTFALEGLVRWRHPVRGLISPADFIPIAERSTLIDMLGEWVFRRACADIAHFPGLRISINVSGEQLKRDEIVTMCDRVLRETGRLAAEFIIEITETVATAATPEILKRLEA
;
A
#
# COMPACT_ATOMS: atom_id res chain seq x y z
N VAL A 1 26.86 9.78 16.80
CA VAL A 1 26.17 8.97 17.84
C VAL A 1 25.16 8.07 17.16
N VAL A 2 25.02 6.82 17.60
CA VAL A 2 24.00 5.89 17.09
C VAL A 2 23.15 5.43 18.25
N GLY A 3 21.83 5.44 18.09
CA GLY A 3 20.87 4.94 19.07
C GLY A 3 19.82 4.04 18.40
N ARG A 4 19.30 3.05 19.14
CA ARG A 4 18.17 2.23 18.71
C ARG A 4 16.90 2.81 19.30
N LEU A 5 15.93 3.16 18.46
CA LEU A 5 14.66 3.74 18.90
C LEU A 5 13.68 2.66 19.37
N GLY A 6 13.75 1.48 18.75
CA GLY A 6 12.90 0.33 19.04
C GLY A 6 12.84 -0.60 17.82
N GLY A 7 12.52 -1.88 17.99
CA GLY A 7 12.38 -2.81 16.86
C GLY A 7 13.61 -2.82 15.94
N ASP A 8 13.40 -2.60 14.64
CA ASP A 8 14.42 -2.49 13.59
C ASP A 8 14.87 -1.03 13.31
N GLU A 9 14.47 -0.07 14.16
CA GLU A 9 14.69 1.36 13.94
C GLU A 9 15.89 1.90 14.71
N PHE A 10 16.72 2.66 13.97
CA PHE A 10 17.94 3.28 14.46
C PHE A 10 17.97 4.77 14.10
N ALA A 11 18.48 5.59 15.01
CA ALA A 11 18.77 7.00 14.79
C ALA A 11 20.28 7.24 14.79
N VAL A 12 20.75 8.07 13.86
CA VAL A 12 22.15 8.48 13.76
C VAL A 12 22.21 10.01 13.83
N ILE A 13 22.98 10.53 14.78
CA ILE A 13 23.26 11.96 14.91
C ILE A 13 24.70 12.22 14.46
N VAL A 14 24.85 13.09 13.47
CA VAL A 14 26.13 13.53 12.92
C VAL A 14 26.32 15.03 13.23
N PRO A 15 27.17 15.38 14.22
CA PRO A 15 27.48 16.78 14.52
C PRO A 15 28.19 17.44 13.34
N HIS A 16 27.88 18.72 13.08
CA HIS A 16 28.52 19.54 12.04
C HIS A 16 28.51 18.89 10.64
N GLY A 17 27.48 18.10 10.34
CA GLY A 17 27.40 17.36 9.09
C GLY A 17 27.09 18.25 7.89
N ASN A 18 27.91 18.16 6.85
CA ASN A 18 27.59 18.68 5.52
C ASN A 18 26.68 17.68 4.80
N LEU A 19 25.59 18.16 4.18
CA LEU A 19 24.63 17.31 3.47
C LEU A 19 25.28 16.41 2.42
N ALA A 20 26.27 16.89 1.68
CA ALA A 20 26.98 16.10 0.67
C ALA A 20 27.74 14.92 1.31
N VAL A 21 28.34 15.15 2.48
CA VAL A 21 29.04 14.12 3.26
C VAL A 21 28.04 13.13 3.84
N ILE A 22 26.94 13.62 4.43
CA ILE A 22 25.87 12.78 4.98
C ILE A 22 25.28 11.88 3.90
N ASN A 23 24.97 12.42 2.71
CA ASN A 23 24.46 11.63 1.60
C ASN A 23 25.45 10.56 1.13
N LYS A 24 26.74 10.90 1.06
CA LYS A 24 27.79 9.93 0.71
C LYS A 24 27.89 8.80 1.75
N ASP A 25 27.91 9.14 3.04
CA ASP A 25 28.00 8.15 4.11
C ASP A 25 26.74 7.29 4.22
N ALA A 26 25.55 7.88 4.03
CA ALA A 26 24.30 7.14 4.02
C ALA A 26 24.21 6.16 2.83
N ARG A 27 24.71 6.55 1.64
CA ARG A 27 24.83 5.63 0.49
C ARG A 27 25.82 4.52 0.76
N ARG A 28 26.98 4.82 1.35
CA ARG A 28 27.96 3.81 1.77
C ARG A 28 27.35 2.82 2.77
N LEU A 29 26.53 3.31 3.71
CA LEU A 29 25.82 2.45 4.66
C LEU A 29 24.82 1.53 3.95
N LEU A 30 24.07 2.02 2.95
CA LEU A 30 23.20 1.18 2.13
C LEU A 30 23.97 0.06 1.44
N ASP A 31 25.10 0.37 0.81
CA ASP A 31 25.90 -0.60 0.07
C ASP A 31 26.46 -1.69 0.99
N VAL A 32 26.95 -1.30 2.18
CA VAL A 32 27.44 -2.24 3.19
C VAL A 32 26.33 -3.17 3.69
N MET A 33 25.13 -2.64 3.93
CA MET A 33 24.00 -3.47 4.37
C MET A 33 23.53 -4.42 3.28
N ARG A 34 23.49 -3.96 2.02
CA ARG A 34 23.13 -4.77 0.85
C ARG A 34 24.12 -5.89 0.57
N ALA A 35 25.42 -5.65 0.77
CA ALA A 35 26.45 -6.69 0.66
C ALA A 35 26.23 -7.83 1.67
N GLY A 36 25.51 -7.55 2.75
CA GLY A 36 25.14 -8.53 3.76
C GLY A 36 26.29 -8.91 4.69
N LYS A 37 25.98 -9.76 5.66
CA LYS A 37 26.99 -10.39 6.52
C LYS A 37 26.87 -11.91 6.47
N SER A 38 28.01 -12.57 6.63
CA SER A 38 28.04 -14.02 6.79
C SER A 38 27.41 -14.41 8.13
N HIS A 39 26.41 -15.28 8.09
CA HIS A 39 25.77 -15.91 9.22
C HIS A 39 25.60 -17.40 8.89
N GLU A 40 26.16 -18.28 9.71
CA GLU A 40 26.16 -19.74 9.49
C GLU A 40 26.64 -20.16 8.08
N GLY A 41 27.65 -19.45 7.55
CA GLY A 41 28.20 -19.73 6.23
C GLY A 41 27.35 -19.25 5.05
N LYS A 42 26.21 -18.57 5.31
CA LYS A 42 25.38 -17.92 4.29
C LYS A 42 25.51 -16.41 4.38
N ILE A 43 25.58 -15.73 3.23
CA ILE A 43 25.52 -14.26 3.19
C ILE A 43 24.05 -13.85 3.29
N VAL A 44 23.71 -13.06 4.31
CA VAL A 44 22.36 -12.52 4.50
C VAL A 44 22.37 -11.03 4.14
N PRO A 45 21.87 -10.65 2.95
CA PRO A 45 21.74 -9.25 2.56
C PRO A 45 20.64 -8.56 3.35
N LEU A 46 20.86 -7.30 3.75
CA LEU A 46 19.88 -6.48 4.46
C LEU A 46 19.56 -5.24 3.63
N SER A 47 18.28 -4.91 3.52
CA SER A 47 17.84 -3.65 2.93
C SER A 47 17.44 -2.68 4.04
N ILE A 48 18.05 -1.49 4.05
CA ILE A 48 17.66 -0.40 4.94
C ILE A 48 17.11 0.75 4.11
N SER A 49 16.22 1.54 4.71
CA SER A 49 15.79 2.82 4.15
C SER A 49 16.26 3.90 5.12
N ILE A 50 16.72 5.04 4.60
CA ILE A 50 17.28 6.12 5.42
C ILE A 50 16.53 7.41 5.10
N GLY A 51 16.10 8.11 6.15
CA GLY A 51 15.58 9.48 6.11
C GLY A 51 16.57 10.44 6.78
N VAL A 52 16.79 11.60 6.17
CA VAL A 52 17.77 12.59 6.64
C VAL A 52 17.09 13.94 6.84
N ALA A 53 17.28 14.57 7.99
CA ALA A 53 16.95 15.97 8.22
C ALA A 53 18.14 16.72 8.85
N LEU A 54 18.24 18.03 8.60
CA LEU A 54 19.36 18.86 9.00
C LEU A 54 18.92 19.97 9.97
N ALA A 55 19.69 20.17 11.03
CA ALA A 55 19.59 21.37 11.84
C ALA A 55 20.74 22.34 11.51
N PRO A 56 20.50 23.66 11.49
CA PRO A 56 19.21 24.32 11.71
C PRO A 56 18.34 24.43 10.43
N ALA A 57 18.82 23.94 9.28
CA ALA A 57 18.22 24.21 7.97
C ALA A 57 16.76 23.75 7.83
N HIS A 58 16.40 22.58 8.37
CA HIS A 58 15.05 22.04 8.31
C HIS A 58 14.28 22.26 9.61
N ALA A 59 14.96 22.20 10.77
CA ALA A 59 14.37 22.45 12.08
C ALA A 59 15.43 22.85 13.10
N SER A 60 15.00 23.63 14.11
CA SER A 60 15.87 24.10 15.19
C SER A 60 15.65 23.40 16.54
N ASN A 61 14.60 22.57 16.66
CA ASN A 61 14.33 21.77 17.85
C ASN A 61 14.41 20.28 17.52
N THR A 62 14.74 19.46 18.53
CA THR A 62 14.97 18.03 18.38
C THR A 62 13.72 17.27 17.96
N THR A 63 12.57 17.60 18.53
CA THR A 63 11.28 16.93 18.25
C THR A 63 10.88 17.07 16.78
N GLU A 64 10.95 18.29 16.25
CA GLU A 64 10.64 18.57 14.86
C GLU A 64 11.68 17.96 13.93
N LEU A 65 12.97 18.05 14.25
CA LEU A 65 14.02 17.43 13.45
C LEU A 65 13.83 15.91 13.31
N MET A 66 13.44 15.23 14.40
CA MET A 66 13.09 13.81 14.38
C MET A 66 11.87 13.53 13.50
N LEU A 67 10.82 14.35 13.61
CA LEU A 67 9.62 14.22 12.77
C LEU A 67 9.93 14.37 11.27
N LEU A 68 10.80 15.32 10.91
CA LEU A 68 11.18 15.55 9.51
C LEU A 68 12.09 14.42 8.97
N ALA A 69 13.00 13.90 9.80
CA ALA A 69 13.83 12.75 9.43
C ALA A 69 12.97 11.49 9.23
N ASP A 70 11.97 11.28 10.09
CA ASP A 70 10.99 10.18 9.96
C ASP A 70 10.12 10.34 8.71
N LEU A 71 9.70 11.57 8.38
CA LEU A 71 8.97 11.83 7.14
C LEU A 71 9.82 11.53 5.90
N ALA A 72 11.09 11.92 5.89
CA ALA A 72 12.01 11.56 4.80
C ALA A 72 12.23 10.04 4.73
N LEU A 73 12.32 9.36 5.88
CA LEU A 73 12.44 7.89 5.95
C LEU A 73 11.21 7.21 5.35
N TYR A 74 10.04 7.75 5.64
CA TYR A 74 8.78 7.31 5.08
C TYR A 74 8.77 7.43 3.56
N GLU A 75 9.15 8.58 2.99
CA GLU A 75 9.25 8.75 1.53
C GLU A 75 10.25 7.77 0.91
N SER A 76 11.36 7.52 1.61
CA SER A 76 12.33 6.49 1.27
C SER A 76 11.69 5.10 1.14
N LYS A 77 10.82 4.73 2.09
CA LYS A 77 10.07 3.46 2.06
C LYS A 77 9.01 3.44 0.96
N ALA A 78 8.26 4.53 0.79
CA ALA A 78 7.19 4.67 -0.19
C ALA A 78 7.69 4.65 -1.64
N GLY A 79 8.83 5.28 -1.91
CA GLY A 79 9.38 5.38 -3.26
C GLY A 79 9.97 4.07 -3.81
N GLY A 80 10.06 3.00 -3.01
CA GLY A 80 10.63 1.70 -3.41
C GLY A 80 11.70 1.14 -2.46
N ARG A 81 11.82 1.68 -1.24
CA ARG A 81 12.78 1.25 -0.21
C ARG A 81 14.25 1.31 -0.66
N GLY A 82 15.16 0.89 0.22
CA GLY A 82 16.57 0.67 -0.13
C GLY A 82 17.32 1.95 -0.52
N ARG A 83 16.87 3.13 -0.10
CA ARG A 83 17.40 4.43 -0.57
C ARG A 83 17.62 5.40 0.59
N VAL A 84 18.31 6.48 0.28
CA VAL A 84 18.45 7.65 1.16
C VAL A 84 17.56 8.74 0.61
N THR A 85 16.74 9.32 1.47
CA THR A 85 15.89 10.46 1.14
C THR A 85 16.17 11.56 2.14
N VAL A 86 16.48 12.74 1.62
CA VAL A 86 16.67 13.96 2.42
C VAL A 86 15.33 14.65 2.49
N PHE A 87 14.95 15.13 3.68
CA PHE A 87 13.73 15.89 3.86
C PHE A 87 13.67 17.07 2.89
N ASP A 88 12.53 17.19 2.24
CA ASP A 88 12.14 18.33 1.41
C ASP A 88 10.80 18.86 1.94
N GLU A 89 10.61 20.18 1.89
CA GLU A 89 9.39 20.82 2.38
C GLU A 89 8.14 20.36 1.61
N GLU A 90 8.29 19.95 0.34
CA GLU A 90 7.22 19.33 -0.46
C GLU A 90 6.68 18.03 0.18
N MET A 91 7.49 17.34 0.99
CA MET A 91 7.05 16.14 1.71
C MET A 91 5.98 16.46 2.76
N LEU A 92 5.98 17.69 3.31
CA LEU A 92 4.93 18.13 4.24
C LEU A 92 3.60 18.35 3.50
N SER A 93 3.63 18.87 2.28
CA SER A 93 2.43 18.92 1.42
C SER A 93 1.93 17.52 1.09
N ASP A 94 2.80 16.59 0.71
CA ASP A 94 2.38 15.24 0.36
C ASP A 94 1.80 14.48 1.58
N LYS A 95 2.41 14.63 2.77
CA LYS A 95 1.84 14.08 4.02
C LYS A 95 0.45 14.67 4.34
N ARG A 96 0.26 15.98 4.12
CA ARG A 96 -1.04 16.64 4.30
C ARG A 96 -2.05 16.14 3.28
N TYR A 97 -1.65 16.01 2.02
CA TYR A 97 -2.48 15.48 0.94
C TYR A 97 -2.91 14.05 1.23
N ARG A 98 -2.00 13.16 1.63
CA ARG A 98 -2.36 11.77 1.97
C ARG A 98 -3.36 11.68 3.12
N ARG A 99 -3.18 12.48 4.19
CA ARG A 99 -4.15 12.53 5.30
C ARG A 99 -5.51 13.06 4.86
N LEU A 100 -5.52 14.04 3.96
CA LEU A 100 -6.73 14.57 3.36
C LEU A 100 -7.47 13.49 2.57
N VAL A 101 -6.76 12.80 1.67
CA VAL A 101 -7.31 11.71 0.85
C VAL A 101 -7.78 10.55 1.71
N GLU A 102 -7.04 10.17 2.77
CA GLU A 102 -7.46 9.11 3.70
C GLU A 102 -8.80 9.46 4.38
N ARG A 103 -8.92 10.68 4.92
CA ARG A 103 -10.15 11.17 5.56
C ARG A 103 -11.31 11.19 4.58
N GLU A 104 -11.08 11.68 3.37
CA GLU A 104 -12.12 11.80 2.35
C GLU A 104 -12.51 10.43 1.79
N LEU A 105 -11.57 9.50 1.62
CA LEU A 105 -11.86 8.13 1.18
C LEU A 105 -12.75 7.41 2.18
N ARG A 106 -12.47 7.59 3.48
CA ARG A 106 -13.34 7.06 4.54
C ARG A 106 -14.76 7.58 4.39
N ALA A 107 -14.95 8.87 4.09
CA ALA A 107 -16.27 9.43 3.86
C ALA A 107 -16.91 8.90 2.56
N ALA A 108 -16.14 8.82 1.48
CA ALA A 108 -16.59 8.36 0.16
C ALA A 108 -17.19 6.95 0.19
N ILE A 109 -16.61 6.04 0.99
CA ILE A 109 -17.12 4.67 1.20
C ILE A 109 -18.56 4.68 1.73
N TYR A 110 -18.91 5.64 2.59
CA TYR A 110 -20.25 5.75 3.18
C TYR A 110 -21.21 6.64 2.38
N LEU A 111 -20.69 7.66 1.70
CA LEU A 111 -21.49 8.68 1.02
C LEU A 111 -21.88 8.30 -0.42
N GLY A 112 -21.50 7.12 -0.89
CA GLY A 112 -21.84 6.67 -2.25
C GLY A 112 -21.06 7.42 -3.33
N GLU A 113 -19.84 7.88 -3.02
CA GLU A 113 -18.96 8.57 -3.97
C GLU A 113 -18.05 7.62 -4.74
N LEU A 114 -18.20 6.31 -4.51
CA LEU A 114 -17.48 5.27 -5.21
C LEU A 114 -18.38 4.63 -6.27
N ASP A 115 -17.77 4.25 -7.39
CA ASP A 115 -18.38 3.48 -8.46
C ASP A 115 -17.50 2.27 -8.79
N LEU A 116 -18.12 1.24 -9.36
CA LEU A 116 -17.41 0.08 -9.90
C LEU A 116 -17.62 0.07 -11.42
N HIS A 117 -16.54 0.30 -12.16
CA HIS A 117 -16.55 0.21 -13.61
C HIS A 117 -16.15 -1.21 -14.03
N TYR A 118 -16.62 -1.65 -15.20
CA TYR A 118 -16.38 -3.01 -15.69
C TYR A 118 -15.61 -3.00 -17.00
N GLN A 119 -14.48 -3.70 -17.04
CA GLN A 119 -13.71 -3.94 -18.25
C GLN A 119 -13.90 -5.38 -18.72
N PRO A 120 -14.40 -5.62 -19.96
CA PRO A 120 -14.58 -6.99 -20.46
C PRO A 120 -13.27 -7.77 -20.59
N ILE A 121 -13.29 -9.01 -20.12
CA ILE A 121 -12.24 -10.01 -20.33
C ILE A 121 -12.74 -10.98 -21.39
N VAL A 122 -12.02 -11.04 -22.51
CA VAL A 122 -12.40 -11.81 -23.70
C VAL A 122 -11.46 -13.00 -23.92
N ASP A 123 -12.01 -14.10 -24.42
CA ASP A 123 -11.24 -15.24 -24.92
C ASP A 123 -10.67 -14.93 -26.32
N THR A 124 -9.80 -15.82 -26.81
CA THR A 124 -9.19 -15.79 -28.14
C THR A 124 -10.21 -15.75 -29.28
N ASP A 125 -11.40 -16.31 -29.07
CA ASP A 125 -12.54 -16.28 -30.01
C ASP A 125 -13.37 -14.98 -29.92
N ARG A 126 -12.95 -14.02 -29.08
CA ARG A 126 -13.60 -12.74 -28.77
C ARG A 126 -14.89 -12.84 -27.95
N SER A 127 -15.26 -14.02 -27.45
CA SER A 127 -16.35 -14.15 -26.49
C SER A 127 -15.94 -13.54 -25.14
N THR A 128 -16.86 -12.84 -24.48
CA THR A 128 -16.63 -12.31 -23.12
C THR A 128 -17.01 -13.41 -22.12
N PHE A 129 -16.10 -13.73 -21.19
CA PHE A 129 -16.37 -14.74 -20.15
C PHE A 129 -16.30 -14.14 -18.72
N ALA A 130 -15.72 -12.96 -18.57
CA ALA A 130 -15.64 -12.26 -17.30
C ALA A 130 -15.55 -10.73 -17.48
N LEU A 131 -15.76 -10.00 -16.39
CA LEU A 131 -15.64 -8.55 -16.30
C LEU A 131 -14.69 -8.21 -15.16
N GLU A 132 -13.65 -7.41 -15.41
CA GLU A 132 -12.80 -6.87 -14.35
C GLU A 132 -13.48 -5.68 -13.67
N GLY A 133 -13.71 -5.80 -12.36
CA GLY A 133 -14.26 -4.76 -11.52
C GLY A 133 -13.18 -3.76 -11.10
N LEU A 134 -13.29 -2.54 -11.62
CA LEU A 134 -12.32 -1.47 -11.42
C LEU A 134 -12.96 -0.30 -10.65
N VAL A 135 -12.56 -0.14 -9.39
CA VAL A 135 -13.09 0.92 -8.51
C VAL A 135 -12.77 2.31 -9.06
N ARG A 136 -13.70 3.24 -8.90
CA ARG A 136 -13.58 4.65 -9.29
C ARG A 136 -14.08 5.51 -8.15
N TRP A 137 -13.41 6.62 -7.89
CA TRP A 137 -13.84 7.58 -6.88
C TRP A 137 -14.27 8.88 -7.53
N ARG A 138 -15.57 9.18 -7.50
CA ARG A 138 -16.18 10.41 -7.97
C ARG A 138 -16.28 11.42 -6.84
N HIS A 139 -15.20 12.17 -6.62
CA HIS A 139 -15.17 13.19 -5.59
C HIS A 139 -16.01 14.42 -6.03
N PRO A 140 -16.87 14.98 -5.17
CA PRO A 140 -17.82 16.04 -5.55
C PRO A 140 -17.14 17.33 -6.06
N VAL A 141 -15.99 17.69 -5.47
CA VAL A 141 -15.21 18.87 -5.86
C VAL A 141 -14.11 18.57 -6.89
N ARG A 142 -13.36 17.47 -6.73
CA ARG A 142 -12.16 17.16 -7.54
C ARG A 142 -12.47 16.34 -8.79
N GLY A 143 -13.70 15.87 -8.96
CA GLY A 143 -14.05 14.95 -10.04
C GLY A 143 -13.48 13.55 -9.79
N LEU A 144 -13.07 12.87 -10.88
CA LEU A 144 -12.61 11.50 -10.81
C LEU A 144 -11.18 11.43 -10.23
N ILE A 145 -11.04 10.80 -9.05
CA ILE A 145 -9.74 10.52 -8.43
C ILE A 145 -9.26 9.15 -8.90
N SER A 146 -7.99 9.07 -9.31
CA SER A 146 -7.39 7.84 -9.82
C SER A 146 -7.21 6.80 -8.71
N PRO A 147 -7.48 5.50 -8.96
CA PRO A 147 -7.13 4.41 -8.04
C PRO A 147 -5.66 4.42 -7.61
N ALA A 148 -4.75 4.85 -8.49
CA ALA A 148 -3.32 4.98 -8.16
C ALA A 148 -3.05 6.00 -7.04
N ASP A 149 -3.95 6.97 -6.83
CA ASP A 149 -3.77 8.02 -5.82
C ASP A 149 -4.31 7.59 -4.44
N PHE A 150 -5.37 6.78 -4.40
CA PHE A 150 -6.04 6.44 -3.14
C PHE A 150 -5.86 4.99 -2.68
N ILE A 151 -5.62 4.02 -3.58
CA ILE A 151 -5.38 2.63 -3.17
C ILE A 151 -4.14 2.53 -2.28
N PRO A 152 -2.97 3.12 -2.63
CA PRO A 152 -1.79 3.02 -1.76
C PRO A 152 -2.00 3.66 -0.37
N ILE A 153 -2.91 4.62 -0.25
CA ILE A 153 -3.28 5.24 1.02
C ILE A 153 -4.21 4.32 1.82
N ALA A 154 -5.17 3.69 1.14
CA ALA A 154 -6.06 2.69 1.74
C ALA A 154 -5.25 1.51 2.30
N GLU A 155 -4.30 0.97 1.52
CA GLU A 155 -3.44 -0.16 1.91
C GLU A 155 -2.62 0.11 3.17
N ARG A 156 -2.15 1.34 3.34
CA ARG A 156 -1.38 1.77 4.51
C ARG A 156 -2.24 2.05 5.74
N SER A 157 -3.57 2.03 5.60
CA SER A 157 -4.54 2.24 6.67
C SER A 157 -5.43 1.01 6.85
N THR A 158 -6.44 1.11 7.70
CA THR A 158 -7.50 0.09 7.80
C THR A 158 -8.60 0.28 6.76
N LEU A 159 -8.50 1.32 5.91
CA LEU A 159 -9.52 1.60 4.89
C LEU A 159 -9.51 0.58 3.74
N ILE A 160 -8.41 -0.14 3.51
CA ILE A 160 -8.37 -1.14 2.44
C ILE A 160 -9.40 -2.26 2.64
N ASP A 161 -9.67 -2.66 3.87
CA ASP A 161 -10.68 -3.70 4.16
C ASP A 161 -12.09 -3.16 3.94
N MET A 162 -12.34 -1.92 4.36
CA MET A 162 -13.62 -1.24 4.15
C MET A 162 -13.90 -1.01 2.67
N LEU A 163 -12.88 -0.60 1.92
CA LEU A 163 -12.96 -0.42 0.47
C LEU A 163 -13.18 -1.76 -0.23
N GLY A 164 -12.47 -2.81 0.17
CA GLY A 164 -12.62 -4.15 -0.38
C GLY A 164 -14.02 -4.73 -0.14
N GLU A 165 -14.57 -4.59 1.06
CA GLU A 165 -15.95 -4.99 1.33
C GLU A 165 -16.95 -4.20 0.48
N TRP A 166 -16.76 -2.88 0.36
CA TRP A 166 -17.60 -2.05 -0.50
C TRP A 166 -17.57 -2.53 -1.96
N VAL A 167 -16.38 -2.79 -2.51
CA VAL A 167 -16.19 -3.29 -3.88
C VAL A 167 -16.87 -4.65 -4.04
N PHE A 168 -16.67 -5.57 -3.10
CA PHE A 168 -17.24 -6.92 -3.19
C PHE A 168 -18.77 -6.92 -3.11
N ARG A 169 -19.35 -6.12 -2.22
CA ARG A 169 -20.80 -5.92 -2.15
C ARG A 169 -21.35 -5.33 -3.44
N ARG A 170 -20.66 -4.35 -4.01
CA ARG A 170 -21.07 -3.73 -5.26
C ARG A 170 -21.05 -4.74 -6.41
N ALA A 171 -19.99 -5.54 -6.51
CA ALA A 171 -19.92 -6.65 -7.47
C ALA A 171 -21.06 -7.67 -7.28
N CYS A 172 -21.40 -8.02 -6.03
CA CYS A 172 -22.53 -8.91 -5.73
C CYS A 172 -23.90 -8.34 -6.14
N ALA A 173 -24.07 -7.01 -6.10
CA ALA A 173 -25.27 -6.36 -6.58
C ALA A 173 -25.31 -6.32 -8.13
N ASP A 174 -24.16 -6.02 -8.75
CA ASP A 174 -24.08 -5.78 -10.18
C ASP A 174 -24.05 -7.07 -11.01
N ILE A 175 -23.53 -8.20 -10.48
CA ILE A 175 -23.45 -9.50 -11.18
C ILE A 175 -24.79 -9.98 -11.73
N ALA A 176 -25.91 -9.63 -11.08
CA ALA A 176 -27.25 -9.97 -11.54
C ALA A 176 -27.57 -9.41 -12.94
N HIS A 177 -26.90 -8.34 -13.36
CA HIS A 177 -27.05 -7.71 -14.67
C HIS A 177 -26.17 -8.38 -15.75
N PHE A 178 -25.30 -9.32 -15.36
CA PHE A 178 -24.32 -9.97 -16.23
C PHE A 178 -24.49 -11.50 -16.23
N PRO A 179 -25.66 -12.03 -16.65
CA PRO A 179 -25.93 -13.46 -16.58
C PRO A 179 -24.93 -14.26 -17.42
N GLY A 180 -24.37 -15.30 -16.81
CA GLY A 180 -23.40 -16.19 -17.46
C GLY A 180 -21.96 -15.66 -17.49
N LEU A 181 -21.70 -14.45 -16.98
CA LEU A 181 -20.35 -13.90 -16.81
C LEU A 181 -19.91 -14.02 -15.34
N ARG A 182 -18.60 -13.91 -15.13
CA ARG A 182 -18.00 -13.75 -13.79
C ARG A 182 -17.50 -12.32 -13.60
N ILE A 183 -17.41 -11.85 -12.36
CA ILE A 183 -16.74 -10.58 -12.03
C ILE A 183 -15.40 -10.87 -11.37
N SER A 184 -14.34 -10.33 -11.95
CA SER A 184 -13.00 -10.35 -11.36
C SER A 184 -12.80 -9.16 -10.44
N ILE A 185 -12.18 -9.40 -9.27
CA ILE A 185 -12.04 -8.42 -8.19
C ILE A 185 -10.59 -8.39 -7.73
N ASN A 186 -9.99 -7.22 -7.86
CA ASN A 186 -8.65 -6.95 -7.39
C ASN A 186 -8.62 -6.94 -5.85
N VAL A 187 -7.75 -7.78 -5.27
CA VAL A 187 -7.52 -7.85 -3.83
C VAL A 187 -6.09 -7.42 -3.52
N SER A 188 -5.96 -6.48 -2.58
CA SER A 188 -4.64 -6.03 -2.13
C SER A 188 -3.93 -7.11 -1.31
N GLY A 189 -2.60 -7.19 -1.47
CA GLY A 189 -1.75 -8.01 -0.63
C GLY A 189 -1.83 -7.67 0.86
N GLU A 190 -2.16 -6.43 1.22
CA GLU A 190 -2.34 -6.04 2.62
C GLU A 190 -3.64 -6.60 3.21
N GLN A 191 -4.69 -6.81 2.40
CA GLN A 191 -5.91 -7.49 2.85
C GLN A 191 -5.67 -8.98 3.07
N LEU A 192 -4.90 -9.61 2.18
CA LEU A 192 -4.58 -11.04 2.28
C LEU A 192 -3.69 -11.39 3.47
N LYS A 193 -3.00 -10.41 4.05
CA LYS A 193 -2.27 -10.58 5.31
C LYS A 193 -3.17 -10.59 6.54
N ARG A 194 -4.40 -10.07 6.43
CA ARG A 194 -5.39 -9.99 7.50
C ARG A 194 -6.32 -11.21 7.47
N ASP A 195 -6.78 -11.67 8.63
CA ASP A 195 -7.58 -12.89 8.76
C ASP A 195 -9.00 -12.73 8.22
N GLU A 196 -9.47 -11.49 8.16
CA GLU A 196 -10.89 -11.18 8.03
C GLU A 196 -11.42 -11.27 6.60
N ILE A 197 -10.56 -11.36 5.58
CA ILE A 197 -10.98 -11.31 4.16
C ILE A 197 -11.90 -12.48 3.79
N VAL A 198 -11.54 -13.72 4.16
CA VAL A 198 -12.33 -14.92 3.86
C VAL A 198 -13.69 -14.84 4.57
N THR A 199 -13.67 -14.46 5.84
CA THR A 199 -14.90 -14.29 6.64
C THR A 199 -15.79 -13.18 6.09
N MET A 200 -15.20 -12.07 5.62
CA MET A 200 -15.93 -10.97 4.99
C MET A 200 -16.60 -11.44 3.69
N CYS A 201 -15.86 -12.12 2.80
CA CYS A 201 -16.42 -12.62 1.55
C CYS A 201 -17.58 -13.60 1.78
N ASP A 202 -17.39 -14.60 2.63
CA ASP A 202 -18.43 -15.58 2.97
C ASP A 202 -19.67 -14.91 3.57
N ARG A 203 -19.48 -13.96 4.49
CA ARG A 203 -20.59 -13.17 5.04
C ARG A 203 -21.35 -12.39 3.97
N VAL A 204 -20.65 -11.68 3.08
CA VAL A 204 -21.28 -10.90 2.00
C VAL A 204 -22.01 -11.81 1.01
N LEU A 205 -21.46 -12.96 0.65
CA LEU A 205 -22.12 -13.94 -0.22
C LEU A 205 -23.41 -14.46 0.41
N ARG A 206 -23.40 -14.79 1.70
CA ARG A 206 -24.60 -15.23 2.43
C ARG A 206 -25.67 -14.14 2.50
N GLU A 207 -25.27 -12.90 2.79
CA GLU A 207 -26.18 -11.75 2.87
C GLU A 207 -26.78 -11.40 1.50
N THR A 208 -26.03 -11.58 0.41
CA THR A 208 -26.47 -11.22 -0.94
C THR A 208 -27.10 -12.38 -1.70
N GLY A 209 -26.97 -13.61 -1.19
CA GLY A 209 -27.45 -14.84 -1.82
C GLY A 209 -26.68 -15.20 -3.10
N ARG A 210 -25.45 -14.71 -3.24
CA ARG A 210 -24.61 -14.95 -4.43
C ARG A 210 -23.74 -16.18 -4.29
N LEU A 211 -23.35 -16.75 -5.42
CA LEU A 211 -22.50 -17.93 -5.48
C LEU A 211 -21.06 -17.50 -5.64
N ALA A 212 -20.16 -18.10 -4.85
CA ALA A 212 -18.72 -17.81 -4.93
C ALA A 212 -18.15 -17.99 -6.36
N ALA A 213 -18.69 -18.96 -7.12
CA ALA A 213 -18.28 -19.24 -8.50
C ALA A 213 -18.57 -18.09 -9.50
N GLU A 214 -19.39 -17.11 -9.12
CA GLU A 214 -19.65 -15.90 -9.92
C GLU A 214 -18.49 -14.89 -9.84
N PHE A 215 -17.51 -15.09 -8.95
CA PHE A 215 -16.43 -14.15 -8.70
C PHE A 215 -15.05 -14.79 -8.92
N ILE A 216 -14.11 -13.96 -9.36
CA ILE A 216 -12.70 -14.31 -9.50
C ILE A 216 -11.91 -13.34 -8.62
N ILE A 217 -11.02 -13.86 -7.78
CA ILE A 217 -10.11 -13.02 -7.00
C ILE A 217 -8.82 -12.83 -7.80
N GLU A 218 -8.50 -11.59 -8.08
CA GLU A 218 -7.25 -11.20 -8.71
C GLU A 218 -6.26 -10.68 -7.68
N ILE A 219 -5.03 -11.20 -7.76
CA ILE A 219 -3.91 -10.81 -6.93
C ILE A 219 -2.73 -10.48 -7.82
N THR A 220 -1.87 -9.56 -7.38
CA THR A 220 -0.66 -9.24 -8.14
C THR A 220 0.39 -10.36 -8.01
N GLU A 221 1.26 -10.49 -9.00
CA GLU A 221 2.35 -11.48 -9.01
C GLU A 221 3.25 -11.37 -7.77
N THR A 222 3.49 -10.14 -7.28
CA THR A 222 4.28 -9.91 -6.06
C THR A 222 3.65 -10.58 -4.83
N VAL A 223 2.31 -10.59 -4.74
CA VAL A 223 1.61 -11.27 -3.65
C VAL A 223 1.73 -12.78 -3.78
N ALA A 224 1.55 -13.30 -5.00
CA ALA A 224 1.67 -14.73 -5.26
C ALA A 224 3.08 -15.28 -4.97
N THR A 225 4.12 -14.56 -5.38
CA THR A 225 5.53 -14.96 -5.18
C THR A 225 6.01 -14.81 -3.75
N ALA A 226 5.42 -13.90 -2.97
CA ALA A 226 5.72 -13.69 -1.55
C ALA A 226 4.75 -14.43 -0.60
N ALA A 227 3.90 -15.32 -1.12
CA ALA A 227 2.86 -15.97 -0.33
C ALA A 227 3.45 -16.88 0.76
N THR A 228 3.09 -16.58 2.01
CA THR A 228 3.37 -17.46 3.15
C THR A 228 2.35 -18.61 3.19
N PRO A 229 2.60 -19.69 3.95
CA PRO A 229 1.62 -20.77 4.13
C PRO A 229 0.25 -20.27 4.60
N GLU A 230 0.22 -19.21 5.40
CA GLU A 230 -1.00 -18.53 5.87
C GLU A 230 -1.79 -17.94 4.68
N ILE A 231 -1.12 -17.23 3.78
CA ILE A 231 -1.74 -16.62 2.60
C ILE A 231 -2.25 -17.70 1.66
N LEU A 232 -1.48 -18.77 1.44
CA LEU A 232 -1.92 -19.90 0.60
C LEU A 232 -3.19 -20.55 1.15
N LYS A 233 -3.25 -20.80 2.46
CA LYS A 233 -4.44 -21.34 3.11
C LYS A 233 -5.67 -20.44 2.92
N ARG A 234 -5.49 -19.11 2.92
CA ARG A 234 -6.57 -18.15 2.66
C ARG A 234 -7.00 -18.11 1.20
N LEU A 235 -6.11 -18.38 0.25
CA LEU A 235 -6.44 -18.48 -1.17
C LEU A 235 -7.15 -19.80 -1.51
N GLU A 236 -6.91 -20.86 -0.73
CA GLU A 236 -7.56 -22.18 -0.90
C GLU A 236 -8.96 -22.26 -0.25
N ALA A 237 -9.28 -21.36 0.69
CA ALA A 237 -10.52 -21.34 1.47
C ALA A 237 -11.66 -20.61 0.74
#